data_AF-A0A1F5BAT7-F1
#
_entry.id   AF-A0A1F5BAT7-F1
#
_cell.length_a   1.000
_cell.length_b   1.000
_cell.length_c   1.000
_cell.angle_alpha   90.00
_cell.angle_beta   90.00
_cell.angle_gamma   90.00
#
_symmetry.space_group_name_H-M   'P 1'
#
loop_
_entity.id
_entity.type
_entity.pdbx_description
1 polymer ?
#
loop_
_entity_poly.entity_id
_entity_poly.type
_entity_poly.pdbx_seq_one_letter_code
_entity_poly.pdbx_strand_id
1 'polypeptide(L)'
;MTEAGALPDATVQDSPGQASAEKTLQLSLDECIVKTLKNNLGLAAEMLTPKLMDETVAVAGEKFYPTITFSYNKQSTKSASYSFLDASDIVSTRQDDNTTQLSQVLPTGGSLALSLYNYLINSNRSFQTINPRYGSTLRLNFSQPLLKDFGFKMSRREIIVAGFDREVSEENLKQILEDTIYRIESAYWNLVYSRENLNVVRQSLKLAEELLEKNKAEIEAGTLPPIELLTAEAEVSLRQAEILEAQAQVRNNEELVKTIINLAAEMDDVKKVRIVPTDTPTVEKVDLDFDTALDTAIRNRPDLQALRIDSRNREFDLSFAKNQLLPDVRLQLSYWSPGISGDQILYQGGSALSGIIIGTVPGKRSSALKDAINFAYKNTSIGVTVSLPVSNVLSRAYHAQARIGLEQARLRVKNQEQELTLELGDAVRAVETNYQRTQAYKTARELAQRKLEAELEKLQVGMSTNYLVLQFQRDLANAQTLEQKALIDYKISLADLDRVMGVGRERQNVNVVLESR
;
A
#
# COMPACT_ATOMS: atom_id res chain seq x y z
N MET A 1 -38.99 -64.56 -29.36
CA MET A 1 -38.47 -65.76 -28.67
C MET A 1 -37.02 -65.45 -28.30
N THR A 2 -36.83 -64.80 -27.16
CA THR A 2 -36.40 -65.40 -25.87
C THR A 2 -34.88 -65.54 -25.82
N GLU A 3 -34.23 -64.72 -24.99
CA GLU A 3 -33.06 -65.02 -24.13
C GLU A 3 -32.60 -63.69 -23.51
N ALA A 4 -32.96 -63.40 -22.26
CA ALA A 4 -32.30 -63.84 -21.02
C ALA A 4 -30.89 -63.22 -20.86
N GLY A 5 -30.87 -62.05 -20.19
CA GLY A 5 -29.64 -61.39 -19.76
C GLY A 5 -29.09 -61.99 -18.47
N ALA A 6 -27.78 -62.22 -18.44
CA ALA A 6 -27.00 -62.50 -17.25
C ALA A 6 -25.84 -61.50 -17.18
N LEU A 7 -25.75 -60.77 -16.07
CA LEU A 7 -24.68 -59.83 -15.72
C LEU A 7 -23.41 -60.62 -15.33
N PRO A 8 -22.20 -60.16 -15.68
CA PRO A 8 -20.98 -60.69 -15.10
C PRO A 8 -20.55 -59.92 -13.85
N ASP A 9 -20.02 -60.73 -12.94
CA ASP A 9 -19.43 -60.50 -11.63
C ASP A 9 -18.25 -59.51 -11.67
N ALA A 10 -18.28 -58.47 -10.83
CA ALA A 10 -17.18 -57.54 -10.63
C ALA A 10 -16.58 -57.76 -9.24
N THR A 11 -15.55 -58.60 -9.19
CA THR A 11 -14.67 -58.77 -8.03
C THR A 11 -13.75 -57.55 -7.91
N VAL A 12 -14.06 -56.66 -6.97
CA VAL A 12 -13.16 -55.59 -6.55
C VAL A 12 -12.06 -56.21 -5.69
N GLN A 13 -10.85 -56.32 -6.25
CA GLN A 13 -9.65 -56.61 -5.50
C GLN A 13 -9.28 -55.39 -4.65
N ASP A 14 -9.52 -55.50 -3.35
CA ASP A 14 -8.96 -54.60 -2.33
C ASP A 14 -7.44 -54.80 -2.28
N SER A 15 -6.67 -53.77 -2.66
CA SER A 15 -5.23 -53.71 -2.47
C SER A 15 -4.93 -52.88 -1.22
N PRO A 16 -4.24 -53.43 -0.20
CA PRO A 16 -3.89 -52.68 1.00
C PRO A 16 -2.61 -51.86 0.77
N GLY A 17 -2.64 -50.57 1.14
CA GLY A 17 -1.43 -49.82 1.48
C GLY A 17 -1.07 -48.67 0.54
N GLN A 18 -1.48 -47.46 0.93
CA GLN A 18 -0.62 -46.26 1.05
C GLN A 18 -1.45 -45.15 1.70
N ALA A 19 -1.61 -45.22 3.02
CA ALA A 19 -1.92 -44.02 3.80
C ALA A 19 -0.72 -43.08 3.64
N SER A 20 -0.81 -42.09 2.75
CA SER A 20 0.17 -41.00 2.67
C SER A 20 0.28 -40.39 4.07
N ALA A 21 1.44 -40.52 4.69
CA ALA A 21 1.69 -39.95 6.01
C ALA A 21 1.38 -38.45 5.97
N GLU A 22 0.37 -38.02 6.73
CA GLU A 22 0.11 -36.59 6.95
C GLU A 22 1.40 -35.98 7.51
N LYS A 23 1.96 -34.99 6.81
CA LYS A 23 3.22 -34.37 7.21
C LYS A 23 2.93 -33.38 8.33
N THR A 24 3.38 -33.69 9.54
CA THR A 24 3.19 -32.82 10.71
C THR A 24 4.32 -31.79 10.79
N LEU A 25 3.97 -30.51 10.86
CA LEU A 25 4.86 -29.38 11.02
C LEU A 25 4.65 -28.77 12.41
N GLN A 26 5.65 -28.87 13.28
CA GLN A 26 5.62 -28.17 14.57
C GLN A 26 6.02 -26.72 14.32
N LEU A 27 5.22 -25.77 14.82
CA LEU A 27 5.48 -24.34 14.66
C LEU A 27 5.25 -23.61 15.98
N SER A 28 6.20 -22.74 16.34
CA SER A 28 6.00 -21.73 17.38
C SER A 28 5.36 -20.46 16.81
N LEU A 29 4.87 -19.60 17.70
CA LEU A 29 4.34 -18.29 17.35
C LEU A 29 5.39 -17.44 16.62
N ASP A 30 6.61 -17.37 17.15
CA ASP A 30 7.71 -16.60 16.57
C ASP A 30 8.04 -17.09 15.14
N GLU A 31 8.05 -18.40 14.93
CA GLU A 31 8.26 -18.98 13.60
C GLU A 31 7.12 -18.62 12.64
N CYS A 32 5.87 -18.61 13.11
CA CYS A 32 4.72 -18.20 12.31
C CYS A 32 4.82 -16.72 11.92
N ILE A 33 5.30 -15.87 12.82
CA ILE A 33 5.49 -14.44 12.56
C ILE A 33 6.59 -14.23 11.55
N VAL A 34 7.77 -14.84 11.74
CA VAL A 34 8.88 -14.75 10.79
C VAL A 34 8.46 -15.25 9.41
N LYS A 35 7.74 -16.38 9.33
CA LYS A 35 7.21 -16.89 8.05
C LYS A 35 6.19 -15.94 7.43
N THR A 36 5.30 -15.35 8.22
CA THR A 36 4.33 -14.34 7.75
C THR A 36 5.06 -13.13 7.16
N LEU A 37 6.01 -12.56 7.89
CA LEU A 37 6.77 -11.39 7.44
C LEU A 37 7.59 -11.67 6.17
N LYS A 38 8.04 -12.92 5.99
CA LYS A 38 8.82 -13.34 4.84
C LYS A 38 7.96 -13.67 3.61
N ASN A 39 6.86 -14.40 3.79
CA ASN A 39 6.15 -15.05 2.69
C ASN A 39 4.75 -14.49 2.42
N ASN A 40 4.20 -13.66 3.31
CA ASN A 40 2.87 -13.10 3.11
C ASN A 40 2.84 -12.18 1.89
N LEU A 41 2.01 -12.54 0.89
CA LEU A 41 1.93 -11.83 -0.38
C LEU A 41 1.34 -10.42 -0.25
N GLY A 42 0.39 -10.23 0.68
CA GLY A 42 -0.21 -8.93 0.95
C GLY A 42 0.83 -7.96 1.49
N LEU A 43 1.59 -8.38 2.51
CA LEU A 43 2.68 -7.58 3.06
C LEU A 43 3.79 -7.34 2.04
N ALA A 44 4.15 -8.35 1.23
CA ALA A 44 5.16 -8.20 0.19
C ALA A 44 4.75 -7.16 -0.88
N ALA A 45 3.46 -7.07 -1.22
CA ALA A 45 2.94 -6.03 -2.10
C ALA A 45 3.05 -4.64 -1.45
N GLU A 46 2.68 -4.51 -0.18
CA GLU A 46 2.73 -3.25 0.55
C GLU A 46 4.16 -2.75 0.80
N MET A 47 5.14 -3.66 0.91
CA MET A 47 6.57 -3.30 0.95
C MET A 47 7.05 -2.63 -0.35
N LEU A 48 6.36 -2.81 -1.48
CA LEU A 48 6.68 -2.12 -2.72
C LEU A 48 6.12 -0.70 -2.77
N THR A 49 5.12 -0.36 -1.95
CA THR A 49 4.48 0.96 -1.96
C THR A 49 5.46 2.09 -1.63
N PRO A 50 6.29 2.03 -0.56
CA PRO A 50 7.30 3.05 -0.31
C PRO A 50 8.36 3.14 -1.41
N LYS A 51 8.77 2.00 -1.99
CA LYS A 51 9.71 1.98 -3.13
C LYS A 51 9.09 2.66 -4.37
N LEU A 52 7.80 2.51 -4.59
CA LEU A 52 7.08 3.21 -5.65
C LEU A 52 6.98 4.72 -5.37
N MET A 53 6.86 5.11 -4.10
CA MET A 53 6.93 6.52 -3.70
C MET A 53 8.34 7.10 -3.87
N ASP A 54 9.41 6.33 -3.63
CA ASP A 54 10.79 6.72 -3.97
C ASP A 54 10.91 7.07 -5.47
N GLU A 55 10.39 6.21 -6.34
CA GLU A 55 10.36 6.46 -7.78
C GLU A 55 9.49 7.67 -8.14
N THR A 56 8.38 7.89 -7.43
CA THR A 56 7.52 9.08 -7.63
C THR A 56 8.26 10.37 -7.27
N VAL A 57 9.08 10.36 -6.20
CA VAL A 57 9.97 11.47 -5.85
C VAL A 57 11.03 11.68 -6.93
N ALA A 58 11.60 10.61 -7.47
CA ALA A 58 12.59 10.68 -8.55
C ALA A 58 11.97 11.30 -9.82
N VAL A 59 10.77 10.86 -10.22
CA VAL A 59 10.00 11.42 -11.35
C VAL A 59 9.70 12.91 -11.14
N ALA A 60 9.30 13.32 -9.93
CA ALA A 60 9.14 14.74 -9.61
C ALA A 60 10.46 15.53 -9.76
N GLY A 61 11.60 14.87 -9.56
CA GLY A 61 12.95 15.41 -9.80
C GLY A 61 13.30 15.61 -11.27
N GLU A 62 12.75 14.79 -12.18
CA GLU A 62 13.02 14.85 -13.62
C GLU A 62 12.61 16.18 -14.26
N LYS A 63 11.72 16.95 -13.60
CA LYS A 63 11.38 18.32 -14.01
C LYS A 63 12.60 19.22 -14.21
N PHE A 64 13.71 18.94 -13.52
CA PHE A 64 14.96 19.69 -13.62
C PHE A 64 15.95 19.11 -14.65
N TYR A 65 15.61 18.00 -15.30
CA TYR A 65 16.40 17.43 -16.39
C TYR A 65 16.21 18.23 -17.68
N PRO A 66 17.28 18.32 -18.50
CA PRO A 66 17.17 18.98 -19.78
C PRO A 66 16.25 18.20 -20.72
N THR A 67 15.33 18.91 -21.37
CA THR A 67 14.50 18.38 -22.46
C THR A 67 15.09 18.82 -23.79
N ILE A 68 15.18 17.89 -24.74
CA ILE A 68 15.54 18.19 -26.13
C ILE A 68 14.28 18.04 -27.00
N THR A 69 13.87 19.14 -27.60
CA THR A 69 12.72 19.20 -28.51
C THR A 69 13.21 19.37 -29.94
N PHE A 70 12.79 18.47 -30.82
CA PHE A 70 12.94 18.60 -32.26
C PHE A 70 11.58 18.91 -32.87
N SER A 71 11.51 19.93 -33.69
CA SER A 71 10.28 20.31 -34.37
C SER A 71 10.56 20.62 -35.83
N TYR A 72 9.83 19.97 -36.73
CA TYR A 72 9.83 20.26 -38.15
C TYR A 72 8.43 20.71 -38.55
N ASN A 73 8.34 21.88 -39.16
CA ASN A 73 7.09 22.40 -39.71
C ASN A 73 7.28 22.71 -41.18
N LYS A 74 6.30 22.32 -41.99
CA LYS A 74 6.24 22.65 -43.40
C LYS A 74 4.91 23.30 -43.71
N GLN A 75 4.97 24.55 -44.13
CA GLN A 75 3.80 25.35 -44.46
C GLN A 75 3.86 25.77 -45.92
N SER A 76 2.75 25.64 -46.62
CA SER A 76 2.57 26.17 -47.98
C SER A 76 1.37 27.08 -47.99
N THR A 77 1.60 28.38 -48.08
CA THR A 77 0.56 29.39 -48.11
C THR A 77 0.38 29.88 -49.54
N LYS A 78 -0.86 29.91 -50.01
CA LYS A 78 -1.24 30.55 -51.27
C LYS A 78 -2.18 31.70 -50.95
N SER A 79 -1.82 32.91 -51.36
CA SER A 79 -2.64 34.11 -51.17
C SER A 79 -2.86 34.80 -52.50
N ALA A 80 -4.03 35.40 -52.69
CA ALA A 80 -4.27 36.29 -53.82
C ALA A 80 -3.30 37.48 -53.76
N SER A 81 -2.74 37.84 -54.90
CA SER A 81 -1.96 39.08 -55.02
C SER A 81 -2.90 40.29 -55.02
N TYR A 82 -2.51 41.34 -54.28
CA TYR A 82 -3.23 42.63 -54.23
C TYR A 82 -2.33 43.82 -54.57
N SER A 83 -1.06 43.56 -54.93
CA SER A 83 -0.06 44.57 -55.26
C SER A 83 0.45 44.37 -56.69
N PHE A 84 0.57 45.46 -57.45
CA PHE A 84 1.19 45.45 -58.77
C PHE A 84 2.66 45.03 -58.74
N LEU A 85 3.30 45.04 -57.56
CA LEU A 85 4.67 44.63 -57.36
C LEU A 85 4.84 43.11 -57.13
N ASP A 86 3.79 42.35 -56.85
CA ASP A 86 3.93 40.91 -56.59
C ASP A 86 4.13 40.08 -57.88
N ALA A 87 3.74 40.63 -59.04
CA ALA A 87 3.85 40.09 -60.40
C ALA A 87 3.38 38.63 -60.62
N SER A 88 2.47 38.13 -59.78
CA SER A 88 1.80 36.83 -59.92
C SER A 88 0.36 36.92 -59.41
N ASP A 89 -0.61 36.27 -60.07
CA ASP A 89 -2.01 36.26 -59.62
C ASP A 89 -2.18 35.53 -58.27
N ILE A 90 -1.34 34.52 -58.02
CA ILE A 90 -1.32 33.74 -56.78
C ILE A 90 0.11 33.74 -56.25
N VAL A 91 0.29 34.38 -55.10
CA VAL A 91 1.55 34.28 -54.35
C VAL A 91 1.57 32.97 -53.60
N SER A 92 2.48 32.07 -53.98
CA SER A 92 2.78 30.84 -53.25
C SER A 92 4.06 31.03 -52.46
N THR A 93 3.98 30.92 -51.13
CA THR A 93 5.13 30.89 -50.24
C THR A 93 5.19 29.54 -49.54
N ARG A 94 6.31 28.84 -49.70
CA ARG A 94 6.61 27.59 -49.02
C ARG A 94 7.68 27.87 -47.96
N GLN A 95 7.40 27.44 -46.74
CA GLN A 95 8.28 27.61 -45.60
C GLN A 95 8.51 26.25 -44.94
N ASP A 96 9.78 25.85 -44.84
CA ASP A 96 10.22 24.66 -44.13
C ASP A 96 11.05 25.12 -42.92
N ASP A 97 10.53 24.90 -41.72
CA ASP A 97 11.14 25.29 -40.44
C ASP A 97 11.65 24.06 -39.69
N ASN A 98 12.87 24.13 -39.15
CA ASN A 98 13.46 23.13 -38.27
C ASN A 98 13.95 23.82 -37.00
N THR A 99 13.38 23.45 -35.86
CA THR A 99 13.82 23.93 -34.54
C THR A 99 14.38 22.77 -33.75
N THR A 100 15.60 22.94 -33.26
CA THR A 100 16.17 22.09 -32.20
C THR A 100 16.31 22.93 -30.95
N GLN A 101 15.70 22.53 -29.85
CA GLN A 101 15.72 23.27 -28.59
C GLN A 101 16.15 22.36 -27.45
N LEU A 102 17.19 22.77 -26.72
CA LEU A 102 17.57 22.23 -25.43
C LEU A 102 17.02 23.19 -24.36
N SER A 103 16.21 22.70 -23.44
CA SER A 103 15.60 23.52 -22.37
C SER A 103 15.75 22.84 -21.01
N GLN A 104 16.08 23.60 -19.98
CA GLN A 104 16.22 23.08 -18.62
C GLN A 104 15.61 24.06 -17.62
N VAL A 105 14.81 23.56 -16.69
CA VAL A 105 14.34 24.32 -15.53
C VAL A 105 15.40 24.23 -14.44
N LEU A 106 15.69 25.35 -13.78
CA LEU A 106 16.65 25.46 -12.70
C LEU A 106 15.96 25.26 -11.34
N PRO A 107 16.62 24.68 -10.34
CA PRO A 107 16.10 24.55 -8.97
C PRO A 107 15.83 25.88 -8.25
N THR A 108 16.11 27.02 -8.85
CA THR A 108 15.75 28.36 -8.35
C THR A 108 14.39 28.84 -8.87
N GLY A 109 13.75 28.06 -9.75
CA GLY A 109 12.52 28.42 -10.47
C GLY A 109 12.77 29.06 -11.84
N GLY A 110 14.04 29.33 -12.21
CA GLY A 110 14.40 29.86 -13.52
C GLY A 110 14.35 28.80 -14.63
N SER A 111 14.46 29.23 -15.88
CA SER A 111 14.62 28.35 -17.04
C SER A 111 15.73 28.86 -17.96
N LEU A 112 16.47 27.92 -18.53
CA LEU A 112 17.51 28.13 -19.52
C LEU A 112 17.14 27.38 -20.78
N ALA A 113 17.13 28.04 -21.93
CA ALA A 113 16.86 27.41 -23.21
C ALA A 113 17.87 27.84 -24.27
N LEU A 114 18.41 26.87 -25.00
CA LEU A 114 19.24 27.05 -26.18
C LEU A 114 18.45 26.52 -27.38
N SER A 115 18.13 27.37 -28.34
CA SER A 115 17.42 26.96 -29.56
C SER A 115 18.20 27.32 -30.81
N LEU A 116 18.22 26.37 -31.75
CA LEU A 116 18.68 26.54 -33.11
C LEU A 116 17.46 26.46 -34.02
N TYR A 117 17.05 27.61 -34.54
CA TYR A 117 15.94 27.74 -35.48
C TYR A 117 16.49 27.89 -36.90
N ASN A 118 16.12 26.99 -37.79
CA ASN A 118 16.46 27.06 -39.21
C ASN A 118 15.19 27.17 -40.03
N TYR A 119 15.19 28.01 -41.04
CA TYR A 119 14.08 28.13 -41.96
C TYR A 119 14.56 28.17 -43.41
N LEU A 120 13.74 27.63 -44.29
CA LEU A 120 13.85 27.76 -45.73
C LEU A 120 12.55 28.36 -46.24
N ILE A 121 12.64 29.54 -46.85
CA ILE A 121 11.49 30.20 -47.47
C ILE A 121 11.73 30.25 -48.97
N ASN A 122 10.81 29.69 -49.73
CA ASN A 122 10.75 29.80 -51.18
C ASN A 122 9.44 30.48 -51.56
N SER A 123 9.52 31.58 -52.30
CA SER A 123 8.35 32.35 -52.72
C SER A 123 8.43 32.68 -54.20
N ASN A 124 7.30 32.83 -54.87
CA ASN A 124 7.25 33.28 -56.27
C ASN A 124 7.02 34.80 -56.40
N ARG A 125 7.14 35.57 -55.31
CA ARG A 125 7.04 37.04 -55.35
C ARG A 125 8.16 37.64 -56.19
N SER A 126 7.85 38.72 -56.89
CA SER A 126 8.83 39.52 -57.62
C SER A 126 9.67 40.42 -56.69
N PHE A 127 10.74 41.02 -57.25
CA PHE A 127 11.64 41.96 -56.56
C PHE A 127 12.36 41.39 -55.32
N GLN A 128 12.61 40.08 -55.29
CA GLN A 128 13.36 39.44 -54.22
C GLN A 128 14.85 39.48 -54.48
N THR A 129 15.64 39.88 -53.47
CA THR A 129 17.11 39.88 -53.56
C THR A 129 17.71 38.48 -53.37
N ILE A 130 17.05 37.63 -52.59
CA ILE A 130 17.49 36.27 -52.24
C ILE A 130 16.28 35.34 -52.22
N ASN A 131 16.30 34.29 -53.07
CA ASN A 131 15.25 33.26 -53.10
C ASN A 131 15.74 31.99 -53.83
N PRO A 132 15.61 30.78 -53.25
CA PRO A 132 15.14 30.49 -51.89
C PRO A 132 16.03 31.10 -50.81
N ARG A 133 15.42 31.59 -49.74
CA ARG A 133 16.10 32.17 -48.58
C ARG A 133 16.23 31.14 -47.48
N TYR A 134 17.45 30.92 -47.04
CA TYR A 134 17.80 30.08 -45.88
C TYR A 134 18.19 30.98 -44.72
N GLY A 135 17.62 30.75 -43.54
CA GLY A 135 18.06 31.41 -42.32
C GLY A 135 18.33 30.40 -41.22
N SER A 136 19.31 30.72 -40.39
CA SER A 136 19.60 30.01 -39.16
C SER A 136 19.70 31.02 -38.03
N THR A 137 19.17 30.73 -36.86
CA THR A 137 19.25 31.60 -35.69
C THR A 137 19.55 30.75 -34.48
N LEU A 138 20.71 31.00 -33.86
CA LEU A 138 21.06 30.44 -32.56
C LEU A 138 20.61 31.42 -31.49
N ARG A 139 19.83 30.96 -30.51
CA ARG A 139 19.26 31.78 -29.45
C ARG A 139 19.45 31.12 -28.09
N LEU A 140 20.03 31.86 -27.16
CA LEU A 140 20.08 31.54 -25.73
C LEU A 140 19.03 32.41 -25.03
N ASN A 141 18.15 31.78 -24.25
CA ASN A 141 17.17 32.45 -23.42
C ASN A 141 17.38 32.03 -21.96
N PHE A 142 17.36 33.00 -21.05
CA PHE A 142 17.36 32.78 -19.61
C PHE A 142 16.20 33.57 -19.00
N SER A 143 15.38 32.91 -18.20
CA SER A 143 14.25 33.50 -17.50
C SER A 143 14.33 33.15 -16.03
N GLN A 144 14.20 34.11 -15.12
CA GLN A 144 14.26 33.87 -13.68
C GLN A 144 13.13 34.64 -12.98
N PRO A 145 12.20 33.95 -12.29
CA PRO A 145 11.30 34.61 -11.37
C PRO A 145 12.09 35.21 -10.19
N LEU A 146 11.68 36.38 -9.72
CA LEU A 146 12.34 37.10 -8.62
C LEU A 146 11.51 37.13 -7.33
N LEU A 147 10.20 36.89 -7.40
CA LEU A 147 9.28 36.93 -6.25
C LEU A 147 8.40 35.68 -6.18
N LYS A 148 7.30 35.65 -6.95
CA LYS A 148 6.44 34.47 -7.09
C LYS A 148 7.24 33.31 -7.72
N ASP A 149 7.07 32.10 -7.18
CA ASP A 149 7.76 30.87 -7.61
C ASP A 149 9.30 30.88 -7.46
N PHE A 150 9.87 31.94 -6.87
CA PHE A 150 11.30 32.05 -6.65
C PHE A 150 11.79 31.18 -5.48
N GLY A 151 12.98 30.61 -5.65
CA GLY A 151 13.72 29.90 -4.61
C GLY A 151 13.52 28.39 -4.64
N PHE A 152 14.41 27.69 -3.93
CA PHE A 152 14.44 26.22 -3.92
C PHE A 152 13.16 25.60 -3.34
N LYS A 153 12.54 26.25 -2.35
CA LYS A 153 11.34 25.72 -1.70
C LYS A 153 10.12 25.71 -2.64
N MET A 154 9.88 26.78 -3.38
CA MET A 154 8.69 26.91 -4.23
C MET A 154 8.84 26.15 -5.54
N SER A 155 10.02 26.20 -6.15
CA SER A 155 10.30 25.48 -7.39
C SER A 155 10.31 23.95 -7.23
N ARG A 156 10.74 23.45 -6.05
CA ARG A 156 10.75 22.00 -5.71
C ARG A 156 9.47 21.51 -5.05
N ARG A 157 8.36 22.26 -5.14
CA ARG A 157 7.08 21.88 -4.52
C ARG A 157 6.68 20.43 -4.79
N GLU A 158 6.72 20.00 -6.05
CA GLU A 158 6.34 18.64 -6.44
C GLU A 158 7.22 17.58 -5.75
N ILE A 159 8.53 17.81 -5.64
CA ILE A 159 9.46 16.92 -4.93
C ILE A 159 9.15 16.89 -3.43
N ILE A 160 8.89 18.06 -2.83
CA ILE A 160 8.61 18.16 -1.39
C ILE A 160 7.29 17.44 -1.05
N VAL A 161 6.25 17.65 -1.86
CA VAL A 161 4.96 16.97 -1.70
C VAL A 161 5.11 15.46 -1.88
N ALA A 162 5.79 15.01 -2.94
CA ALA A 162 6.08 13.60 -3.14
C ALA A 162 6.91 13.00 -1.98
N GLY A 163 7.80 13.80 -1.37
CA GLY A 163 8.55 13.42 -0.18
C GLY A 163 7.66 13.22 1.05
N PHE A 164 6.68 14.09 1.28
CA PHE A 164 5.68 13.86 2.33
C PHE A 164 4.81 12.64 2.05
N ASP A 165 4.40 12.42 0.79
CA ASP A 165 3.60 11.24 0.41
C ASP A 165 4.40 9.94 0.61
N ARG A 166 5.71 9.97 0.34
CA ARG A 166 6.65 8.90 0.67
C ARG A 166 6.72 8.64 2.18
N GLU A 167 6.92 9.67 3.01
CA GLU A 167 6.91 9.53 4.48
C GLU A 167 5.57 8.94 4.99
N VAL A 168 4.42 9.38 4.44
CA VAL A 168 3.10 8.81 4.77
C VAL A 168 3.04 7.32 4.39
N SER A 169 3.56 6.95 3.21
CA SER A 169 3.56 5.54 2.78
C SER A 169 4.42 4.65 3.69
N GLU A 170 5.51 5.18 4.24
CA GLU A 170 6.35 4.47 5.21
C GLU A 170 5.56 4.21 6.50
N GLU A 171 4.87 5.22 7.05
CA GLU A 171 4.02 5.05 8.24
C GLU A 171 2.83 4.10 7.98
N ASN A 172 2.22 4.14 6.80
CA ASN A 172 1.16 3.19 6.45
C ASN A 172 1.68 1.74 6.37
N LEU A 173 2.86 1.51 5.79
CA LEU A 173 3.50 0.19 5.80
C LEU A 173 3.76 -0.27 7.23
N LYS A 174 4.19 0.64 8.11
CA LYS A 174 4.37 0.35 9.53
C LYS A 174 3.05 -0.10 10.18
N GLN A 175 1.92 0.56 9.90
CA GLN A 175 0.61 0.14 10.41
C GLN A 175 0.23 -1.26 9.91
N ILE A 176 0.39 -1.52 8.61
CA ILE A 176 0.07 -2.81 7.99
C ILE A 176 0.91 -3.94 8.60
N LEU A 177 2.17 -3.67 8.94
CA LEU A 177 3.03 -4.61 9.66
C LEU A 177 2.46 -4.98 11.05
N GLU A 178 2.08 -3.98 11.86
CA GLU A 178 1.46 -4.24 13.18
C GLU A 178 0.17 -5.03 13.06
N ASP A 179 -0.72 -4.64 12.14
CA ASP A 179 -1.99 -5.33 11.92
C ASP A 179 -1.77 -6.77 11.41
N THR A 180 -0.74 -7.00 10.60
CA THR A 180 -0.38 -8.34 10.12
C THR A 180 0.16 -9.22 11.25
N ILE A 181 1.03 -8.67 12.11
CA ILE A 181 1.57 -9.37 13.30
C ILE A 181 0.41 -9.75 14.23
N TYR A 182 -0.44 -8.79 14.59
CA TYR A 182 -1.61 -9.05 15.42
C TYR A 182 -2.54 -10.12 14.82
N ARG A 183 -2.76 -10.06 13.50
CA ARG A 183 -3.63 -11.03 12.80
C ARG A 183 -3.07 -12.45 12.87
N ILE A 184 -1.75 -12.66 12.72
CA ILE A 184 -1.16 -13.99 12.87
C ILE A 184 -1.15 -14.45 14.33
N GLU A 185 -0.87 -13.56 15.29
CA GLU A 185 -0.95 -13.88 16.72
C GLU A 185 -2.35 -14.34 17.11
N SER A 186 -3.37 -13.59 16.72
CA SER A 186 -4.76 -13.95 16.96
C SER A 186 -5.14 -15.28 16.29
N ALA A 187 -4.74 -15.50 15.04
CA ALA A 187 -5.00 -16.76 14.35
C ALA A 187 -4.30 -17.96 15.00
N TYR A 188 -3.04 -17.79 15.43
CA TYR A 188 -2.27 -18.82 16.11
C TYR A 188 -2.87 -19.19 17.46
N TRP A 189 -3.19 -18.21 18.29
CA TRP A 189 -3.81 -18.45 19.60
C TRP A 189 -5.22 -19.08 19.47
N ASN A 190 -6.00 -18.71 18.44
CA ASN A 190 -7.27 -19.37 18.14
C ASN A 190 -7.08 -20.82 17.65
N LEU A 191 -6.01 -21.13 16.93
CA LEU A 191 -5.65 -22.51 16.56
C LEU A 191 -5.31 -23.33 17.82
N VAL A 192 -4.49 -22.79 18.73
CA VAL A 192 -4.17 -23.40 20.03
C VAL A 192 -5.46 -23.68 20.81
N TYR A 193 -6.36 -22.70 20.92
CA TYR A 193 -7.66 -22.86 21.57
C TYR A 193 -8.47 -24.01 20.96
N SER A 194 -8.66 -24.02 19.63
CA SER A 194 -9.50 -25.01 18.96
C SER A 194 -8.98 -26.44 19.14
N ARG A 195 -7.65 -26.61 19.22
CA ARG A 195 -7.04 -27.90 19.51
C ARG A 195 -7.28 -28.37 20.93
N GLU A 196 -7.06 -27.49 21.90
CA GLU A 196 -7.30 -27.85 23.30
C GLU A 196 -8.79 -28.12 23.55
N ASN A 197 -9.68 -27.36 22.93
CA ASN A 197 -11.11 -27.65 22.98
C ASN A 197 -11.44 -29.02 22.37
N LEU A 198 -10.84 -29.40 21.23
CA LEU A 198 -10.99 -30.75 20.66
C LEU A 198 -10.48 -31.84 21.63
N ASN A 199 -9.40 -31.60 22.35
CA ASN A 199 -8.90 -32.53 23.37
C ASN A 199 -9.89 -32.68 24.54
N VAL A 200 -10.47 -31.58 25.03
CA VAL A 200 -11.50 -31.59 26.08
C VAL A 200 -12.73 -32.38 25.63
N VAL A 201 -13.24 -32.11 24.43
CA VAL A 201 -14.42 -32.82 23.89
C VAL A 201 -14.14 -34.31 23.66
N ARG A 202 -12.92 -34.67 23.20
CA ARG A 202 -12.51 -36.09 23.09
C ARG A 202 -12.47 -36.80 24.43
N GLN A 203 -11.94 -36.16 25.47
CA GLN A 203 -11.96 -36.70 26.82
C GLN A 203 -13.40 -36.87 27.32
N SER A 204 -14.28 -35.91 27.04
CA SER A 204 -15.70 -36.00 27.38
C SER A 204 -16.41 -37.15 26.66
N LEU A 205 -16.13 -37.40 25.38
CA LEU A 205 -16.69 -38.56 24.67
C LEU A 205 -16.22 -39.87 25.29
N LYS A 206 -14.92 -40.00 25.57
CA LYS A 206 -14.36 -41.21 26.19
C LYS A 206 -15.05 -41.54 27.52
N LEU A 207 -15.28 -40.52 28.35
CA LEU A 207 -16.01 -40.69 29.61
C LEU A 207 -17.48 -41.12 29.39
N ALA A 208 -18.15 -40.58 28.37
CA ALA A 208 -19.51 -40.97 28.02
C ALA A 208 -19.60 -42.42 27.50
N GLU A 209 -18.62 -42.86 26.70
CA GLU A 209 -18.49 -44.25 26.24
C GLU A 209 -18.24 -45.22 27.40
N GLU A 210 -17.34 -44.87 28.32
CA GLU A 210 -17.06 -45.65 29.54
C GLU A 210 -18.32 -45.80 30.41
N LEU A 211 -19.13 -44.73 30.53
CA LEU A 211 -20.40 -44.80 31.26
C LEU A 211 -21.44 -45.67 30.53
N LEU A 212 -21.54 -45.57 29.21
CA LEU A 212 -22.45 -46.39 28.42
C LEU A 212 -22.15 -47.88 28.60
N GLU A 213 -20.88 -48.27 28.52
CA GLU A 213 -20.45 -49.65 28.76
C GLU A 213 -20.78 -50.12 30.17
N LYS A 214 -20.56 -49.26 31.18
CA LYS A 214 -20.93 -49.56 32.56
C LYS A 214 -22.45 -49.75 32.72
N ASN A 215 -23.26 -48.86 32.16
CA ASN A 215 -24.73 -48.94 32.21
C ASN A 215 -25.26 -50.22 31.55
N LYS A 216 -24.68 -50.64 30.40
CA LYS A 216 -25.04 -51.91 29.76
C LYS A 216 -24.82 -53.10 30.68
N ALA A 217 -23.66 -53.16 31.32
CA ALA A 217 -23.34 -54.24 32.25
C ALA A 217 -24.29 -54.27 33.48
N GLU A 218 -24.66 -53.12 34.02
CA GLU A 218 -25.61 -53.02 35.13
C GLU A 218 -27.05 -53.38 34.73
N ILE A 219 -27.46 -53.11 33.48
CA ILE A 219 -28.75 -53.54 32.95
C ILE A 219 -28.80 -55.06 32.75
N GLU A 220 -27.72 -55.66 32.21
CA GLU A 220 -27.60 -57.12 32.07
C GLU A 220 -27.63 -57.84 33.43
N ALA A 221 -27.06 -57.21 34.46
CA ALA A 221 -27.14 -57.66 35.84
C ALA A 221 -28.50 -57.39 36.52
N GLY A 222 -29.42 -56.67 35.85
CA GLY A 222 -30.76 -56.35 36.34
C GLY A 222 -30.80 -55.26 37.42
N THR A 223 -29.72 -54.50 37.62
CA THR A 223 -29.59 -53.48 38.67
C THR A 223 -29.92 -52.06 38.20
N LEU A 224 -30.08 -51.84 36.89
CA LEU A 224 -30.34 -50.52 36.30
C LEU A 224 -31.53 -50.55 35.31
N PRO A 225 -32.40 -49.51 35.27
CA PRO A 225 -33.52 -49.45 34.33
C PRO A 225 -33.09 -49.28 32.85
N PRO A 226 -33.79 -49.88 31.86
CA PRO A 226 -33.47 -49.75 30.42
C PRO A 226 -33.51 -48.30 29.87
N ILE A 227 -34.25 -47.39 30.51
CA ILE A 227 -34.28 -45.97 30.10
C ILE A 227 -32.89 -45.31 30.25
N GLU A 228 -32.04 -45.79 31.16
CA GLU A 228 -30.68 -45.28 31.39
C GLU A 228 -29.73 -45.62 30.23
N LEU A 229 -30.05 -46.66 29.44
CA LEU A 229 -29.33 -46.97 28.21
C LEU A 229 -29.59 -45.90 27.15
N LEU A 230 -30.86 -45.55 26.94
CA LEU A 230 -31.26 -44.56 25.94
C LEU A 230 -30.68 -43.18 26.25
N THR A 231 -30.60 -42.80 27.53
CA THR A 231 -29.96 -41.53 27.94
C THR A 231 -28.45 -41.54 27.70
N ALA A 232 -27.77 -42.65 27.95
CA ALA A 232 -26.33 -42.77 27.72
C ALA A 232 -26.00 -42.79 26.21
N GLU A 233 -26.78 -43.49 25.39
CA GLU A 233 -26.65 -43.49 23.93
C GLU A 233 -26.89 -42.10 23.32
N ALA A 234 -27.87 -41.36 23.83
CA ALA A 234 -28.12 -39.98 23.43
C ALA A 234 -26.94 -39.06 23.75
N GLU A 235 -26.31 -39.19 24.92
CA GLU A 235 -25.15 -38.40 25.33
C GLU A 235 -23.92 -38.71 24.45
N VAL A 236 -23.62 -39.99 24.20
CA VAL A 236 -22.54 -40.40 23.28
C VAL A 236 -22.77 -39.79 21.89
N SER A 237 -24.00 -39.85 21.38
CA SER A 237 -24.36 -39.28 20.08
C SER A 237 -24.16 -37.76 20.04
N LEU A 238 -24.50 -37.04 21.12
CA LEU A 238 -24.26 -35.60 21.25
C LEU A 238 -22.76 -35.27 21.23
N ARG A 239 -21.96 -36.01 22.00
CA ARG A 239 -20.49 -35.83 22.04
C ARG A 239 -19.84 -36.15 20.69
N GLN A 240 -20.35 -37.13 19.96
CA GLN A 240 -19.90 -37.42 18.60
C GLN A 240 -20.10 -36.20 17.68
N ALA A 241 -21.25 -35.54 17.77
CA ALA A 241 -21.54 -34.32 17.01
C ALA A 241 -20.61 -33.16 17.40
N GLU A 242 -20.38 -32.95 18.70
CA GLU A 242 -19.46 -31.92 19.20
C GLU A 242 -18.01 -32.14 18.72
N ILE A 243 -17.55 -33.40 18.62
CA ILE A 243 -16.23 -33.71 18.05
C ILE A 243 -16.16 -33.28 16.59
N LEU A 244 -17.19 -33.55 15.79
CA LEU A 244 -17.20 -33.17 14.37
C LEU A 244 -17.11 -31.65 14.21
N GLU A 245 -17.83 -30.90 15.05
CA GLU A 245 -17.75 -29.44 15.09
C GLU A 245 -16.36 -28.95 15.52
N ALA A 246 -15.81 -29.47 16.62
CA ALA A 246 -14.48 -29.11 17.09
C ALA A 246 -13.39 -29.45 16.05
N GLN A 247 -13.50 -30.57 15.34
CA GLN A 247 -12.61 -30.93 14.23
C GLN A 247 -12.73 -29.98 13.04
N ALA A 248 -13.94 -29.49 12.74
CA ALA A 248 -14.13 -28.48 11.70
C ALA A 248 -13.47 -27.15 12.12
N GLN A 249 -13.61 -26.73 13.38
CA GLN A 249 -12.98 -25.51 13.89
C GLN A 249 -11.45 -25.57 13.85
N VAL A 250 -10.85 -26.70 14.26
CA VAL A 250 -9.38 -26.90 14.15
C VAL A 250 -8.94 -26.78 12.69
N ARG A 251 -9.65 -27.42 11.76
CA ARG A 251 -9.34 -27.34 10.32
C ARG A 251 -9.45 -25.90 9.81
N ASN A 252 -10.50 -25.17 10.16
CA ASN A 252 -10.69 -23.79 9.71
C ASN A 252 -9.57 -22.86 10.21
N ASN A 253 -9.20 -22.95 11.50
CA ASN A 253 -8.12 -22.14 12.08
C ASN A 253 -6.76 -22.53 11.52
N GLU A 254 -6.53 -23.82 11.26
CA GLU A 254 -5.32 -24.33 10.63
C GLU A 254 -5.17 -23.79 9.21
N GLU A 255 -6.24 -23.80 8.40
CA GLU A 255 -6.23 -23.22 7.05
C GLU A 255 -6.04 -21.69 7.07
N LEU A 256 -6.59 -21.00 8.07
CA LEU A 256 -6.35 -19.56 8.25
C LEU A 256 -4.87 -19.26 8.50
N VAL A 257 -4.22 -19.99 9.43
CA VAL A 257 -2.79 -19.84 9.71
C VAL A 257 -1.96 -20.15 8.46
N LYS A 258 -2.22 -21.27 7.77
CA LYS A 258 -1.55 -21.63 6.51
C LYS A 258 -1.63 -20.54 5.45
N THR A 259 -2.79 -19.89 5.36
CA THR A 259 -3.04 -18.81 4.41
C THR A 259 -2.26 -17.55 4.78
N ILE A 260 -2.23 -17.17 6.06
CA ILE A 260 -1.52 -15.97 6.52
C ILE A 260 0.00 -16.12 6.38
N ILE A 261 0.57 -17.27 6.79
CA ILE A 261 2.01 -17.56 6.63
C ILE A 261 2.40 -17.87 5.17
N ASN A 262 1.40 -18.00 4.28
CA ASN A 262 1.55 -18.42 2.90
C ASN A 262 2.43 -19.68 2.75
N LEU A 263 2.02 -20.78 3.41
CA LEU A 263 2.82 -22.01 3.46
C LEU A 263 3.06 -22.64 2.08
N ALA A 264 2.21 -22.32 1.10
CA ALA A 264 2.35 -22.74 -0.29
C ALA A 264 3.62 -22.19 -0.98
N ALA A 265 4.24 -21.15 -0.43
CA ALA A 265 5.51 -20.65 -0.94
C ALA A 265 6.70 -21.58 -0.64
N GLU A 266 6.61 -22.44 0.38
CA GLU A 266 7.71 -23.29 0.83
C GLU A 266 7.49 -24.78 0.56
N MET A 267 6.24 -25.21 0.40
CA MET A 267 5.88 -26.61 0.26
C MET A 267 4.80 -26.84 -0.81
N ASP A 268 5.00 -27.87 -1.62
CA ASP A 268 3.95 -28.43 -2.46
C ASP A 268 2.99 -29.29 -1.62
N ASP A 269 1.72 -29.34 -2.00
CA ASP A 269 0.64 -30.13 -1.36
C ASP A 269 0.32 -29.76 0.11
N VAL A 270 0.28 -28.44 0.39
CA VAL A 270 -0.05 -27.82 1.69
C VAL A 270 -1.34 -28.36 2.34
N LYS A 271 -2.30 -28.84 1.54
CA LYS A 271 -3.57 -29.39 2.02
C LYS A 271 -3.38 -30.61 2.94
N LYS A 272 -2.28 -31.35 2.77
CA LYS A 272 -1.95 -32.55 3.57
C LYS A 272 -1.03 -32.27 4.76
N VAL A 273 -0.57 -31.03 4.93
CA VAL A 273 0.31 -30.64 6.04
C VAL A 273 -0.55 -30.32 7.26
N ARG A 274 -0.19 -30.89 8.42
CA ARG A 274 -0.80 -30.58 9.70
C ARG A 274 0.13 -29.69 10.52
N ILE A 275 -0.29 -28.48 10.90
CA ILE A 275 0.47 -27.59 11.79
C ILE A 275 0.20 -28.02 13.21
N VAL A 276 1.18 -28.20 14.09
CA VAL A 276 1.00 -28.43 15.54
C VAL A 276 1.69 -27.30 16.31
N PRO A 277 0.92 -26.45 17.01
CA PRO A 277 1.48 -25.42 17.90
C PRO A 277 2.34 -26.04 18.99
N THR A 278 3.50 -25.43 19.27
CA THR A 278 4.41 -25.86 20.34
C THR A 278 4.28 -25.05 21.63
N ASP A 279 3.68 -23.86 21.56
CA ASP A 279 3.68 -22.93 22.69
C ASP A 279 2.57 -23.23 23.68
N THR A 280 2.91 -23.14 24.96
CA THR A 280 1.95 -23.24 26.05
C THR A 280 1.63 -21.83 26.57
N PRO A 281 0.37 -21.42 26.62
CA PRO A 281 0.00 -20.09 27.08
C PRO A 281 0.27 -19.94 28.59
N THR A 282 1.16 -19.01 28.94
CA THR A 282 1.45 -18.61 30.33
C THR A 282 0.67 -17.36 30.74
N VAL A 283 0.23 -17.29 32.00
CA VAL A 283 -0.51 -16.13 32.52
C VAL A 283 0.40 -15.39 33.49
N GLU A 284 1.01 -14.30 33.02
CA GLU A 284 1.80 -13.38 33.83
C GLU A 284 1.07 -12.05 33.89
N LYS A 285 0.92 -11.48 35.10
CA LYS A 285 0.26 -10.18 35.25
C LYS A 285 1.18 -9.10 34.70
N VAL A 286 0.66 -8.31 33.76
CA VAL A 286 1.35 -7.11 33.25
C VAL A 286 0.77 -5.90 33.98
N ASP A 287 1.56 -5.27 34.84
CA ASP A 287 1.19 -4.00 35.46
C ASP A 287 1.44 -2.87 34.45
N LEU A 288 0.36 -2.26 33.96
CA LEU A 288 0.38 -1.18 32.97
C LEU A 288 0.00 0.14 33.61
N ASP A 289 0.88 1.14 33.49
CA ASP A 289 0.54 2.52 33.76
C ASP A 289 -0.07 3.16 32.51
N PHE A 290 -1.31 3.65 32.61
CA PHE A 290 -2.06 4.18 31.48
C PHE A 290 -1.37 5.40 30.86
N ASP A 291 -0.86 6.32 31.68
CA ASP A 291 -0.25 7.56 31.20
C ASP A 291 1.04 7.28 30.42
N THR A 292 1.88 6.36 30.93
CA THR A 292 3.09 5.90 30.23
C THR A 292 2.76 5.16 28.93
N ALA A 293 1.72 4.33 28.92
CA ALA A 293 1.26 3.64 27.72
C ALA A 293 0.72 4.62 26.67
N LEU A 294 0.00 5.66 27.09
CA LEU A 294 -0.54 6.68 26.20
C LEU A 294 0.57 7.51 25.55
N ASP A 295 1.56 7.95 26.32
CA ASP A 295 2.72 8.69 25.78
C ASP A 295 3.51 7.84 24.77
N THR A 296 3.65 6.54 25.04
CA THR A 296 4.26 5.59 24.10
C THR A 296 3.44 5.46 22.82
N ALA A 297 2.13 5.25 22.93
CA ALA A 297 1.23 5.14 21.79
C ALA A 297 1.25 6.42 20.94
N ILE A 298 1.16 7.61 21.55
CA ILE A 298 1.19 8.90 20.82
C ILE A 298 2.49 9.09 20.02
N ARG A 299 3.60 8.50 20.44
CA ARG A 299 4.89 8.57 19.74
C ARG A 299 5.02 7.52 18.64
N ASN A 300 4.56 6.31 18.89
CA ASN A 300 4.86 5.16 18.02
C ASN A 300 3.73 4.79 17.06
N ARG A 301 2.49 5.22 17.33
CA ARG A 301 1.32 4.87 16.52
C ARG A 301 1.44 5.41 15.09
N PRO A 302 1.52 4.55 14.05
CA PRO A 302 1.87 4.99 12.70
C PRO A 302 0.80 5.83 12.01
N ASP A 303 -0.49 5.54 12.20
CA ASP A 303 -1.62 6.31 11.65
C ASP A 303 -1.61 7.78 12.13
N LEU A 304 -1.27 8.01 13.40
CA LEU A 304 -1.12 9.34 13.98
C LEU A 304 0.10 10.08 13.39
N GLN A 305 1.20 9.37 13.16
CA GLN A 305 2.37 9.94 12.50
C GLN A 305 2.09 10.30 11.04
N ALA A 306 1.37 9.46 10.31
CA ALA A 306 0.89 9.75 8.95
C ALA A 306 0.04 11.04 8.91
N LEU A 307 -0.89 11.22 9.86
CA LEU A 307 -1.69 12.45 9.96
C LEU A 307 -0.85 13.69 10.31
N ARG A 308 0.18 13.54 11.15
CA ARG A 308 1.13 14.63 11.45
C ARG A 308 1.94 15.02 10.22
N ILE A 309 2.36 14.05 9.40
CA ILE A 309 3.03 14.30 8.12
C ILE A 309 2.08 15.03 7.14
N ASP A 310 0.82 14.58 6.99
CA ASP A 310 -0.17 15.30 6.17
C ASP A 310 -0.39 16.74 6.67
N SER A 311 -0.44 16.95 8.00
CA SER A 311 -0.51 18.31 8.56
C SER A 311 0.67 19.19 8.16
N ARG A 312 1.91 18.64 8.16
CA ARG A 312 3.10 19.34 7.65
C ARG A 312 3.00 19.62 6.13
N ASN A 313 2.43 18.69 5.35
CA ASN A 313 2.16 18.90 3.93
C ASN A 313 1.16 20.06 3.72
N ARG A 314 0.07 20.12 4.50
CA ARG A 314 -0.89 21.25 4.46
C ARG A 314 -0.27 22.58 4.89
N GLU A 315 0.66 22.57 5.84
CA GLU A 315 1.40 23.76 6.23
C GLU A 315 2.31 24.25 5.10
N PHE A 316 2.96 23.32 4.39
CA PHE A 316 3.71 23.63 3.19
C PHE A 316 2.80 24.23 2.09
N ASP A 317 1.63 23.65 1.83
CA ASP A 317 0.64 24.18 0.89
C ASP A 317 0.18 25.60 1.25
N LEU A 318 -0.04 25.90 2.53
CA LEU A 318 -0.33 27.27 2.98
C LEU A 318 0.83 28.22 2.67
N SER A 319 2.08 27.79 2.89
CA SER A 319 3.26 28.59 2.55
C SER A 319 3.38 28.85 1.04
N PHE A 320 3.02 27.86 0.22
CA PHE A 320 2.94 28.00 -1.23
C PHE A 320 1.81 28.96 -1.64
N ALA A 321 0.61 28.81 -1.08
CA ALA A 321 -0.52 29.68 -1.34
C ALA A 321 -0.22 31.15 -0.99
N LYS A 322 0.55 31.41 0.08
CA LYS A 322 1.07 32.76 0.39
C LYS A 322 2.01 33.28 -0.69
N ASN A 323 2.91 32.44 -1.20
CA ASN A 323 3.80 32.82 -2.30
C ASN A 323 3.04 33.16 -3.60
N GLN A 324 1.94 32.46 -3.87
CA GLN A 324 1.07 32.72 -5.03
C GLN A 324 0.31 34.05 -5.00
N LEU A 325 0.34 34.77 -3.87
CA LEU A 325 -0.19 36.14 -3.72
C LEU A 325 0.84 37.21 -4.15
N LEU A 326 2.11 36.85 -4.30
CA LEU A 326 3.15 37.79 -4.73
C LEU A 326 3.02 38.10 -6.22
N PRO A 327 3.41 39.31 -6.66
CA PRO A 327 3.54 39.63 -8.08
C PRO A 327 4.55 38.69 -8.76
N ASP A 328 4.25 38.31 -10.00
CA ASP A 328 5.16 37.56 -10.85
C ASP A 328 6.12 38.53 -11.55
N VAL A 329 7.30 38.70 -10.96
CA VAL A 329 8.37 39.53 -11.51
C VAL A 329 9.41 38.61 -12.13
N ARG A 330 9.57 38.66 -13.46
CA ARG A 330 10.53 37.81 -14.19
C ARG A 330 11.61 38.64 -14.87
N LEU A 331 12.86 38.31 -14.59
CA LEU A 331 14.01 38.75 -15.37
C LEU A 331 14.13 37.87 -16.61
N GLN A 332 14.24 38.49 -17.78
CA GLN A 332 14.39 37.82 -19.07
C GLN A 332 15.66 38.32 -19.76
N LEU A 333 16.53 37.39 -20.12
CA LEU A 333 17.73 37.63 -20.91
C LEU A 333 17.62 36.79 -22.19
N SER A 334 17.78 37.43 -23.34
CA SER A 334 17.84 36.73 -24.63
C SER A 334 19.09 37.18 -25.38
N TYR A 335 19.86 36.24 -25.88
CA TYR A 335 21.05 36.48 -26.69
C TYR A 335 20.96 35.64 -27.95
N TRP A 336 21.00 36.26 -29.14
CA TRP A 336 20.84 35.52 -30.38
C TRP A 336 21.68 36.08 -31.53
N SER A 337 22.01 35.19 -32.46
CA SER A 337 22.69 35.52 -33.71
C SER A 337 21.94 34.93 -34.91
N PRO A 338 21.33 35.77 -35.76
CA PRO A 338 20.79 35.33 -37.03
C PRO A 338 21.92 35.20 -38.07
N GLY A 339 21.77 34.25 -38.98
CA GLY A 339 22.52 34.14 -40.21
C GLY A 339 21.54 33.96 -41.37
N ILE A 340 21.79 34.63 -42.48
CA ILE A 340 20.94 34.58 -43.67
C ILE A 340 21.83 34.25 -44.87
N SER A 341 21.36 33.30 -45.68
CA SER A 341 21.97 32.88 -46.93
C SER A 341 20.87 32.52 -47.93
N GLY A 342 21.23 32.28 -49.17
CA GLY A 342 20.29 31.90 -50.20
C GLY A 342 20.78 32.31 -51.57
N ASP A 343 20.03 31.92 -52.58
CA ASP A 343 20.43 32.17 -53.96
C ASP A 343 20.17 33.64 -54.28
N GLN A 344 21.24 34.39 -54.52
CA GLN A 344 21.15 35.79 -54.86
C GLN A 344 20.66 35.92 -56.29
N ILE A 345 19.55 36.61 -56.49
CA ILE A 345 18.97 36.86 -57.81
C ILE A 345 19.66 38.10 -58.41
N LEU A 346 20.25 37.94 -59.60
CA LEU A 346 20.89 39.03 -60.34
C LEU A 346 19.91 39.64 -61.33
N TYR A 347 19.71 40.95 -61.26
CA TYR A 347 18.79 41.70 -62.12
C TYR A 347 19.50 42.56 -63.16
N GLN A 348 18.82 42.81 -64.28
CA GLN A 348 19.34 43.68 -65.34
C GLN A 348 19.54 45.12 -64.89
N GLY A 349 20.75 45.64 -65.12
CA GLY A 349 21.15 46.95 -64.63
C GLY A 349 21.38 47.03 -63.11
N GLY A 350 21.52 45.89 -62.42
CA GLY A 350 21.80 45.83 -60.98
C GLY A 350 20.63 46.25 -60.08
N SER A 351 19.47 46.56 -60.67
CA SER A 351 18.27 47.00 -59.94
C SER A 351 17.19 45.93 -60.02
N ALA A 352 16.67 45.52 -58.86
CA ALA A 352 15.52 44.63 -58.76
C ALA A 352 14.30 45.18 -59.51
N LEU A 353 14.18 46.52 -59.62
CA LEU A 353 13.08 47.22 -60.27
C LEU A 353 12.97 46.95 -61.78
N SER A 354 14.02 46.43 -62.42
CA SER A 354 13.99 46.03 -63.83
C SER A 354 13.13 44.79 -64.08
N GLY A 355 12.89 43.96 -63.06
CA GLY A 355 12.09 42.74 -63.15
C GLY A 355 12.71 41.60 -63.98
N ILE A 356 13.81 41.84 -64.71
CA ILE A 356 14.47 40.87 -65.58
C ILE A 356 15.63 40.20 -64.83
N ILE A 357 15.52 38.88 -64.61
CA ILE A 357 16.53 38.06 -63.93
C ILE A 357 17.59 37.60 -64.95
N ILE A 358 18.86 37.96 -64.77
CA ILE A 358 19.97 37.56 -65.66
C ILE A 358 20.68 36.29 -65.16
N GLY A 359 20.56 35.95 -63.88
CA GLY A 359 21.17 34.74 -63.32
C GLY A 359 21.02 34.66 -61.81
N THR A 360 21.48 33.57 -61.22
CA THR A 360 21.50 33.36 -59.77
C THR A 360 22.88 32.96 -59.29
N VAL A 361 23.32 33.52 -58.16
CA VAL A 361 24.54 33.09 -57.47
C VAL A 361 24.11 32.17 -56.32
N PRO A 362 24.46 30.87 -56.35
CA PRO A 362 23.95 29.92 -55.37
C PRO A 362 24.54 30.17 -53.98
N GLY A 363 23.66 30.28 -52.97
CA GLY A 363 24.04 30.45 -51.58
C GLY A 363 24.06 29.11 -50.84
N LYS A 364 25.07 28.89 -49.99
CA LYS A 364 25.13 27.66 -49.18
C LYS A 364 24.31 27.81 -47.89
N ARG A 365 23.46 26.82 -47.58
CA ARG A 365 22.75 26.73 -46.28
C ARG A 365 23.71 26.74 -45.08
N SER A 366 24.85 26.09 -45.23
CA SER A 366 25.88 26.02 -44.19
C SER A 366 26.46 27.41 -43.84
N SER A 367 26.40 28.39 -44.74
CA SER A 367 26.87 29.75 -44.45
C SER A 367 25.95 30.45 -43.44
N ALA A 368 24.62 30.32 -43.59
CA ALA A 368 23.68 30.88 -42.61
C ALA A 368 23.88 30.25 -41.23
N LEU A 369 24.08 28.92 -41.19
CA LEU A 369 24.38 28.21 -39.95
C LEU A 369 25.72 28.66 -39.33
N LYS A 370 26.76 28.82 -40.15
CA LYS A 370 28.08 29.29 -39.72
C LYS A 370 27.99 30.68 -39.09
N ASP A 371 27.24 31.60 -39.71
CA ASP A 371 27.07 32.97 -39.19
C ASP A 371 26.28 32.99 -37.87
N ALA A 372 25.29 32.11 -37.73
CA ALA A 372 24.55 31.93 -36.49
C ALA A 372 25.42 31.38 -35.35
N ILE A 373 26.21 30.32 -35.61
CA ILE A 373 27.06 29.67 -34.60
C ILE A 373 28.28 30.53 -34.24
N ASN A 374 28.87 31.23 -35.20
CA ASN A 374 30.02 32.12 -34.96
C ASN A 374 29.63 33.45 -34.32
N PHE A 375 28.34 33.66 -34.02
CA PHE A 375 27.82 34.92 -33.49
C PHE A 375 28.24 36.13 -34.34
N ALA A 376 28.11 36.02 -35.67
CA ALA A 376 28.46 37.09 -36.60
C ALA A 376 27.63 38.37 -36.34
N TYR A 377 26.37 38.20 -35.93
CA TYR A 377 25.45 39.30 -35.65
C TYR A 377 24.93 39.18 -34.21
N LYS A 378 25.60 39.84 -33.27
CA LYS A 378 25.30 39.73 -31.84
C LYS A 378 24.11 40.60 -31.46
N ASN A 379 23.01 39.98 -31.03
CA ASN A 379 21.85 40.68 -30.49
C ASN A 379 21.60 40.26 -29.05
N THR A 380 21.29 41.24 -28.19
CA THR A 380 21.00 41.02 -26.77
C THR A 380 19.72 41.75 -26.41
N SER A 381 18.87 41.13 -25.61
CA SER A 381 17.69 41.73 -25.01
C SER A 381 17.66 41.41 -23.52
N ILE A 382 17.42 42.45 -22.72
CA ILE A 382 17.25 42.37 -21.28
C ILE A 382 15.89 42.98 -20.98
N GLY A 383 15.02 42.25 -20.31
CA GLY A 383 13.68 42.68 -19.97
C GLY A 383 13.29 42.26 -18.56
N VAL A 384 12.43 43.05 -17.93
CA VAL A 384 11.74 42.67 -16.70
C VAL A 384 10.25 42.72 -16.99
N THR A 385 9.55 41.62 -16.78
CA THR A 385 8.09 41.56 -16.89
C THR A 385 7.49 41.44 -15.51
N VAL A 386 6.54 42.33 -15.19
CA VAL A 386 5.77 42.29 -13.95
C VAL A 386 4.33 41.93 -14.29
N SER A 387 3.85 40.80 -13.79
CA SER A 387 2.47 40.35 -13.93
C SER A 387 1.82 40.26 -12.56
N LEU A 388 0.74 41.02 -12.37
CA LEU A 388 -0.02 41.02 -11.12
C LEU A 388 -1.30 40.18 -11.31
N PRO A 389 -1.41 38.99 -10.68
CA PRO A 389 -2.62 38.19 -10.76
C PRO A 389 -3.71 38.81 -9.88
N VAL A 390 -4.46 39.75 -10.46
CA VAL A 390 -5.50 40.54 -9.76
C VAL A 390 -6.55 39.63 -9.10
N SER A 391 -6.88 38.49 -9.73
CA SER A 391 -7.80 37.49 -9.17
C SER A 391 -7.32 36.91 -7.83
N ASN A 392 -6.05 36.52 -7.73
CA ASN A 392 -5.47 35.94 -6.52
C ASN A 392 -5.42 36.97 -5.38
N VAL A 393 -5.12 38.23 -5.71
CA VAL A 393 -5.00 39.32 -4.74
C VAL A 393 -6.37 39.74 -4.21
N LEU A 394 -7.40 39.79 -5.07
CA LEU A 394 -8.76 40.19 -4.70
C LEU A 394 -9.55 39.07 -4.03
N SER A 395 -9.56 37.86 -4.61
CA SER A 395 -10.35 36.75 -4.10
C SER A 395 -9.73 36.15 -2.85
N ARG A 396 -8.40 35.97 -2.83
CA ARG A 396 -7.65 35.26 -1.79
C ARG A 396 -8.22 33.88 -1.42
N ALA A 397 -9.13 33.33 -2.24
CA ALA A 397 -9.84 32.10 -1.94
C ALA A 397 -8.88 30.92 -1.83
N TYR A 398 -7.85 30.84 -2.68
CA TYR A 398 -6.85 29.78 -2.60
C TYR A 398 -6.05 29.81 -1.30
N HIS A 399 -5.67 31.00 -0.81
CA HIS A 399 -5.01 31.15 0.49
C HIS A 399 -5.95 30.79 1.64
N ALA A 400 -7.22 31.21 1.57
CA ALA A 400 -8.23 30.84 2.57
C ALA A 400 -8.47 29.32 2.58
N GLN A 401 -8.55 28.68 1.41
CA GLN A 401 -8.68 27.24 1.25
C GLN A 401 -7.50 26.49 1.86
N ALA A 402 -6.26 26.91 1.58
CA ALA A 402 -5.07 26.28 2.16
C ALA A 402 -5.02 26.45 3.68
N ARG A 403 -5.44 27.61 4.21
CA ARG A 403 -5.53 27.84 5.67
C ARG A 403 -6.57 26.92 6.31
N ILE A 404 -7.77 26.84 5.73
CA ILE A 404 -8.84 25.95 6.22
C ILE A 404 -8.39 24.50 6.13
N GLY A 405 -7.69 24.10 5.06
CA GLY A 405 -7.12 22.76 4.92
C GLY A 405 -6.11 22.40 6.02
N LEU A 406 -5.24 23.34 6.40
CA LEU A 406 -4.33 23.15 7.53
C LEU A 406 -5.07 23.04 8.87
N GLU A 407 -6.07 23.90 9.10
CA GLU A 407 -6.91 23.81 10.30
C GLU A 407 -7.64 22.46 10.37
N GLN A 408 -8.20 21.99 9.25
CA GLN A 408 -8.84 20.67 9.15
C GLN A 408 -7.85 19.54 9.45
N ALA A 409 -6.65 19.57 8.86
CA ALA A 409 -5.63 18.54 9.11
C ALA A 409 -5.19 18.50 10.58
N ARG A 410 -5.02 19.67 11.22
CA ARG A 410 -4.72 19.76 12.66
C ARG A 410 -5.86 19.23 13.54
N LEU A 411 -7.10 19.48 13.17
CA LEU A 411 -8.26 18.91 13.86
C LEU A 411 -8.34 17.39 13.71
N ARG A 412 -7.98 16.85 12.54
CA ARG A 412 -7.88 15.39 12.33
C ARG A 412 -6.84 14.75 13.24
N VAL A 413 -5.66 15.36 13.38
CA VAL A 413 -4.63 14.89 14.34
C VAL A 413 -5.19 14.85 15.75
N LYS A 414 -5.86 15.93 16.20
CA LYS A 414 -6.47 15.97 17.55
C LYS A 414 -7.57 14.94 17.74
N ASN A 415 -8.41 14.73 16.73
CA ASN A 415 -9.46 13.71 16.76
C ASN A 415 -8.85 12.30 16.87
N GLN A 416 -7.79 12.01 16.11
CA GLN A 416 -7.07 10.74 16.19
C GLN A 416 -6.44 10.54 17.57
N GLU A 417 -5.87 11.58 18.19
CA GLU A 417 -5.34 11.49 19.56
C GLU A 417 -6.43 11.13 20.58
N GLN A 418 -7.66 11.65 20.41
CA GLN A 418 -8.80 11.29 21.25
C GLN A 418 -9.27 9.86 21.00
N GLU A 419 -9.38 9.44 19.74
CA GLU A 419 -9.74 8.06 19.37
C GLU A 419 -8.71 7.05 19.89
N LEU A 420 -7.42 7.36 19.77
CA LEU A 420 -6.33 6.56 20.34
C LEU A 420 -6.43 6.45 21.86
N THR A 421 -6.76 7.54 22.55
CA THR A 421 -6.94 7.52 24.02
C THR A 421 -8.08 6.59 24.43
N LEU A 422 -9.18 6.57 23.67
CA LEU A 422 -10.31 5.65 23.90
C LEU A 422 -9.92 4.21 23.59
N GLU A 423 -9.30 3.96 22.43
CA GLU A 423 -8.86 2.63 21.99
C GLU A 423 -7.87 2.02 22.98
N LEU A 424 -6.89 2.80 23.46
CA LEU A 424 -5.95 2.36 24.49
C LEU A 424 -6.65 2.08 25.82
N GLY A 425 -7.61 2.93 26.21
CA GLY A 425 -8.40 2.71 27.41
C GLY A 425 -9.19 1.40 27.36
N ASP A 426 -9.76 1.06 26.20
CA ASP A 426 -10.46 -0.20 25.97
C ASP A 426 -9.50 -1.39 25.98
N ALA A 427 -8.34 -1.29 25.32
CA ALA A 427 -7.33 -2.34 25.29
C ALA A 427 -6.78 -2.65 26.70
N VAL A 428 -6.43 -1.63 27.48
CA VAL A 428 -5.94 -1.81 28.87
C VAL A 428 -7.01 -2.44 29.75
N ARG A 429 -8.27 -1.98 29.66
CA ARG A 429 -9.38 -2.59 30.39
C ARG A 429 -9.64 -4.04 29.97
N ALA A 430 -9.51 -4.35 28.68
CA ALA A 430 -9.69 -5.69 28.15
C ALA A 430 -8.61 -6.65 28.69
N VAL A 431 -7.35 -6.23 28.75
CA VAL A 431 -6.24 -7.01 29.34
C VAL A 431 -6.52 -7.30 30.81
N GLU A 432 -6.86 -6.29 31.62
CA GLU A 432 -7.16 -6.48 33.05
C GLU A 432 -8.39 -7.39 33.24
N THR A 433 -9.45 -7.16 32.47
CA THR A 433 -10.69 -7.95 32.55
C THR A 433 -10.43 -9.40 32.18
N ASN A 434 -9.68 -9.67 31.10
CA ASN A 434 -9.37 -11.04 30.68
C ASN A 434 -8.41 -11.74 31.65
N TYR A 435 -7.50 -11.01 32.29
CA TYR A 435 -6.68 -11.54 33.37
C TYR A 435 -7.55 -12.01 34.54
N GLN A 436 -8.46 -11.16 35.03
CA GLN A 436 -9.39 -11.51 36.12
C GLN A 436 -10.32 -12.68 35.74
N ARG A 437 -10.85 -12.68 34.50
CA ARG A 437 -11.66 -13.79 33.97
C ARG A 437 -10.89 -15.10 33.99
N THR A 438 -9.61 -15.08 33.60
CA THR A 438 -8.75 -16.27 33.61
C THR A 438 -8.58 -16.82 35.02
N GLN A 439 -8.35 -15.97 36.03
CA GLN A 439 -8.25 -16.40 37.43
C GLN A 439 -9.57 -16.97 37.97
N ALA A 440 -10.70 -16.34 37.62
CA ALA A 440 -12.02 -16.79 38.03
C ALA A 440 -12.40 -18.14 37.41
N TYR A 441 -12.18 -18.32 36.10
CA TYR A 441 -12.47 -19.59 35.41
C TYR A 441 -11.53 -20.71 35.83
N LYS A 442 -10.25 -20.41 36.11
CA LYS A 442 -9.32 -21.37 36.71
C LYS A 442 -9.86 -21.91 38.04
N THR A 443 -10.29 -21.01 38.93
CA THR A 443 -10.90 -21.39 40.21
C THR A 443 -12.20 -22.18 40.01
N ALA A 444 -13.04 -21.77 39.04
CA ALA A 444 -14.28 -22.47 38.72
C ALA A 444 -14.02 -23.90 38.22
N ARG A 445 -13.00 -24.10 37.36
CA ARG A 445 -12.58 -25.43 36.88
C ARG A 445 -12.05 -26.28 38.02
N GLU A 446 -11.20 -25.74 38.89
CA GLU A 446 -10.69 -26.46 40.07
C GLU A 446 -11.82 -26.90 41.02
N LEU A 447 -12.84 -26.06 41.22
CA LEU A 447 -14.01 -26.41 42.03
C LEU A 447 -14.93 -27.42 41.32
N ALA A 448 -15.15 -27.30 40.02
CA ALA A 448 -15.92 -28.26 39.24
C ALA A 448 -15.26 -29.65 39.24
N GLN A 449 -13.93 -29.69 39.16
CA GLN A 449 -13.12 -30.91 39.26
C GLN A 449 -13.37 -31.61 40.60
N ARG A 450 -13.25 -30.87 41.72
CA ARG A 450 -13.51 -31.43 43.06
C ARG A 450 -14.95 -31.89 43.26
N LYS A 451 -15.93 -31.20 42.66
CA LYS A 451 -17.34 -31.62 42.70
C LYS A 451 -17.55 -32.95 41.98
N LEU A 452 -16.94 -33.11 40.80
CA LEU A 452 -17.01 -34.37 40.06
C LEU A 452 -16.37 -35.52 40.86
N GLU A 453 -15.19 -35.29 41.44
CA GLU A 453 -14.50 -36.27 42.29
C GLU A 453 -15.37 -36.71 43.48
N ALA A 454 -15.95 -35.76 44.22
CA ALA A 454 -16.83 -36.06 45.34
C ALA A 454 -18.11 -36.80 44.92
N GLU A 455 -18.66 -36.50 43.74
CA GLU A 455 -19.86 -37.18 43.26
C GLU A 455 -19.57 -38.61 42.76
N LEU A 456 -18.39 -38.83 42.18
CA LEU A 456 -17.90 -40.17 41.84
C LEU A 456 -17.75 -41.05 43.09
N GLU A 457 -17.23 -40.50 44.20
CA GLU A 457 -17.14 -41.22 45.48
C GLU A 457 -18.53 -41.58 46.03
N LYS A 458 -19.51 -40.67 45.95
CA LYS A 458 -20.90 -40.97 46.34
C LYS A 458 -21.55 -42.03 45.47
N LEU A 459 -21.27 -42.03 44.16
CA LEU A 459 -21.78 -43.05 43.25
C LEU A 459 -21.25 -44.44 43.63
N GLN A 460 -19.99 -44.56 44.02
CA GLN A 460 -19.39 -45.83 44.45
C GLN A 460 -20.08 -46.44 45.68
N VAL A 461 -20.66 -45.61 46.55
CA VAL A 461 -21.42 -46.05 47.74
C VAL A 461 -22.94 -46.04 47.52
N GLY A 462 -23.41 -45.85 46.28
CA GLY A 462 -24.84 -45.87 45.92
C GLY A 462 -25.66 -44.65 46.37
N MET A 463 -25.01 -43.54 46.74
CA MET A 463 -25.67 -42.30 47.20
C MET A 463 -25.83 -41.24 46.09
N SER A 464 -25.47 -41.55 44.85
CA SER A 464 -25.61 -40.67 43.69
C SER A 464 -26.21 -41.43 42.50
N THR A 465 -26.53 -40.71 41.42
CA THR A 465 -27.09 -41.27 40.18
C THR A 465 -26.13 -41.03 39.00
N ASN A 466 -26.17 -41.91 38.01
CA ASN A 466 -25.40 -41.75 36.78
C ASN A 466 -25.73 -40.44 36.05
N TYR A 467 -26.99 -39.99 36.12
CA TYR A 467 -27.41 -38.68 35.62
C TYR A 467 -26.66 -37.51 36.30
N LEU A 468 -26.50 -37.54 37.63
CA LEU A 468 -25.77 -36.48 38.35
C LEU A 468 -24.29 -36.46 37.98
N VAL A 469 -23.66 -37.63 37.86
CA VAL A 469 -22.26 -37.71 37.42
C VAL A 469 -22.08 -37.16 36.00
N LEU A 470 -22.96 -37.51 35.06
CA LEU A 470 -22.96 -36.93 33.71
C LEU A 470 -23.10 -35.41 33.73
N GLN A 471 -23.99 -34.89 34.58
CA GLN A 471 -24.16 -33.46 34.74
C GLN A 471 -22.86 -32.79 35.23
N PHE A 472 -22.20 -33.32 36.25
CA PHE A 472 -20.94 -32.76 36.76
C PHE A 472 -19.78 -32.92 35.77
N GLN A 473 -19.74 -33.99 34.98
CA GLN A 473 -18.77 -34.15 33.90
C GLN A 473 -18.93 -33.06 32.84
N ARG A 474 -20.18 -32.79 32.42
CA ARG A 474 -20.49 -31.69 31.49
C ARG A 474 -20.11 -30.33 32.07
N ASP A 475 -20.40 -30.10 33.35
CA ASP A 475 -20.06 -28.84 34.02
C ASP A 475 -18.54 -28.64 34.10
N LEU A 476 -17.77 -29.70 34.37
CA LEU A 476 -16.29 -29.67 34.33
C LEU A 476 -15.76 -29.41 32.92
N ALA A 477 -16.26 -30.12 31.90
CA ALA A 477 -15.84 -29.93 30.52
C ALA A 477 -16.10 -28.49 30.05
N ASN A 478 -17.27 -27.92 30.38
CA ASN A 478 -17.58 -26.52 30.10
C ASN A 478 -16.63 -25.56 30.85
N ALA A 479 -16.34 -25.82 32.13
CA ALA A 479 -15.41 -25.01 32.90
C ALA A 479 -13.98 -25.04 32.33
N GLN A 480 -13.52 -26.19 31.83
CA GLN A 480 -12.23 -26.32 31.14
C GLN A 480 -12.20 -25.52 29.83
N THR A 481 -13.25 -25.61 29.01
CA THR A 481 -13.36 -24.82 27.77
C THR A 481 -13.36 -23.31 28.07
N LEU A 482 -14.08 -22.86 29.11
CA LEU A 482 -14.14 -21.46 29.51
C LEU A 482 -12.80 -20.93 30.06
N GLU A 483 -12.08 -21.73 30.87
CA GLU A 483 -10.73 -21.40 31.34
C GLU A 483 -9.78 -21.23 30.15
N GLN A 484 -9.76 -22.22 29.24
CA GLN A 484 -8.90 -22.18 28.08
C GLN A 484 -9.22 -20.99 27.17
N LYS A 485 -10.51 -20.69 26.94
CA LYS A 485 -10.91 -19.54 26.14
C LYS A 485 -10.48 -18.22 26.79
N ALA A 486 -10.67 -18.07 28.10
CA ALA A 486 -10.29 -16.85 28.81
C ALA A 486 -8.78 -16.60 28.77
N LEU A 487 -7.96 -17.64 28.92
CA LEU A 487 -6.51 -17.54 28.83
C LEU A 487 -6.04 -17.18 27.42
N ILE A 488 -6.71 -17.68 26.38
CA ILE A 488 -6.43 -17.32 24.98
C ILE A 488 -6.86 -15.88 24.68
N ASP A 489 -8.05 -15.48 25.16
CA ASP A 489 -8.54 -14.10 25.05
C ASP A 489 -7.58 -13.12 25.74
N TYR A 490 -6.97 -13.52 26.87
CA TYR A 490 -5.94 -12.73 27.55
C TYR A 490 -4.71 -12.51 26.65
N LYS A 491 -4.18 -13.57 26.03
CA LYS A 491 -3.04 -13.46 25.09
C LYS A 491 -3.37 -12.59 23.87
N ILE A 492 -4.56 -12.73 23.31
CA ILE A 492 -5.02 -11.89 22.19
C ILE A 492 -5.15 -10.43 22.62
N SER A 493 -5.66 -10.15 23.83
CA SER A 493 -5.76 -8.77 24.33
C SER A 493 -4.39 -8.12 24.59
N LEU A 494 -3.36 -8.90 24.96
CA LEU A 494 -1.99 -8.39 25.06
C LEU A 494 -1.42 -8.05 23.68
N ALA A 495 -1.63 -8.91 22.69
CA ALA A 495 -1.25 -8.64 21.31
C ALA A 495 -1.95 -7.40 20.74
N ASP A 496 -3.26 -7.23 21.03
CA ASP A 496 -3.99 -6.03 20.61
C ASP A 496 -3.48 -4.77 21.33
N LEU A 497 -3.15 -4.85 22.62
CA LEU A 497 -2.54 -3.72 23.34
C LEU A 497 -1.21 -3.32 22.72
N ASP A 498 -0.37 -4.26 22.30
CA ASP A 498 0.90 -3.99 21.65
C ASP A 498 0.73 -3.35 20.27
N ARG A 499 -0.27 -3.82 19.50
CA ARG A 499 -0.72 -3.18 18.26
C ARG A 499 -1.20 -1.75 18.51
N VAL A 500 -2.01 -1.53 19.56
CA VAL A 500 -2.52 -0.21 19.97
C VAL A 500 -1.41 0.75 20.36
N MET A 501 -0.40 0.28 21.09
CA MET A 501 0.78 1.08 21.45
C MET A 501 1.77 1.27 20.29
N GLY A 502 1.65 0.49 19.21
CA GLY A 502 2.56 0.52 18.07
C GLY A 502 3.95 -0.05 18.37
N VAL A 503 4.03 -1.02 19.30
CA VAL A 503 5.29 -1.61 19.78
C VAL A 503 5.41 -3.11 19.51
N GLY A 504 4.45 -3.71 18.80
CA GLY A 504 4.44 -5.15 18.51
C GLY A 504 5.73 -5.62 17.81
N ARG A 505 6.28 -4.81 16.91
CA ARG A 505 7.57 -5.09 16.24
C ARG A 505 8.79 -5.08 17.16
N GLU A 506 8.84 -4.14 18.11
CA GLU A 506 9.99 -3.98 19.01
C GLU A 506 10.04 -5.13 20.03
N ARG A 507 8.89 -5.53 20.56
CA ARG A 507 8.80 -6.66 21.50
C ARG A 507 9.21 -7.99 20.88
N GLN A 508 8.97 -8.16 19.58
CA GLN A 508 9.27 -9.39 18.86
C GLN A 508 10.62 -9.39 18.13
N ASN A 509 11.50 -8.40 18.38
CA ASN A 509 12.80 -8.26 17.72
C ASN A 509 12.75 -8.34 16.17
N VAL A 510 11.65 -7.84 15.57
CA VAL A 510 11.38 -7.96 14.13
C VAL A 510 12.33 -7.12 13.27
N ASN A 511 13.00 -6.13 13.87
CA ASN A 511 13.93 -5.23 13.17
C ASN A 511 15.09 -5.96 12.45
N VAL A 512 15.49 -7.15 12.91
CA VAL A 512 16.61 -7.90 12.31
C VAL A 512 16.22 -8.61 11.01
N VAL A 513 14.95 -8.98 10.83
CA VAL A 513 14.52 -9.79 9.68
C VAL A 513 14.29 -8.93 8.43
N LEU A 514 13.83 -7.68 8.61
CA LEU A 514 13.54 -6.77 7.51
C LEU A 514 14.78 -6.19 6.82
N GLU A 515 15.91 -6.04 7.54
CA GLU A 515 17.19 -5.57 6.95
C GLU A 515 17.93 -6.65 6.14
N SER A 516 17.54 -7.92 6.26
CA SER A 516 18.18 -9.05 5.57
C SER A 516 17.64 -9.32 4.15
N ARG A 517 16.81 -8.42 3.62
CA ARG A 517 16.21 -8.46 2.28
C ARG A 517 16.42 -7.13 1.55
#